data_AF-A0AAV6K9Q2-F1
#
_entry.id   AF-A0AAV6K9Q2-F1
#
_cell.length_a   1.000
_cell.length_b   1.000
_cell.length_c   1.000
_cell.angle_alpha   90.00
_cell.angle_beta   90.00
_cell.angle_gamma   90.00
#
_symmetry.space_group_name_H-M   'P 1'
#
loop_
_entity.id
_entity.type
_entity.pdbx_description
1 polymer ?
#
loop_
_entity_poly.entity_id
_entity_poly.type
_entity_poly.pdbx_seq_one_letter_code
_entity_poly.pdbx_strand_id
1 'polypeptide(L)'
;MCIYTTLDSSFLLLSVMQTYEKVASAFKLEEDVIVANLDADQHKDLAEKYGVSGFPTLKFFPKGNKAGEDYDGGRDLDDFVNFINENCGTSRDAKGQLTDKAGIIETLDTLVKEFVTASSEEKKTVYGRMEEEVEKLKGSAARYGKIYLKASKSCLEKGADYANNEIQRLERMLKKTISAAKADDFTLKKNILSTFA
;
A
#
# COMPACT_ATOMS: atom_id res chain seq x y z
N MET A 1 1.36 10.36 8.13
CA MET A 1 2.63 11.01 8.55
C MET A 1 2.45 12.52 8.49
N CYS A 2 2.53 13.24 9.60
CA CYS A 2 2.52 14.70 9.57
C CYS A 2 3.95 15.21 9.68
N ILE A 3 4.43 15.80 8.60
CA ILE A 3 5.73 16.46 8.53
C ILE A 3 5.50 17.87 9.10
N TYR A 4 6.18 18.27 10.17
CA TYR A 4 6.16 19.68 10.59
C TYR A 4 7.38 20.35 9.95
N THR A 5 7.17 21.24 8.98
CA THR A 5 8.25 22.07 8.46
C THR A 5 7.91 23.53 8.62
N THR A 6 8.83 24.29 9.22
CA THR A 6 8.83 25.73 9.06
C THR A 6 9.55 26.07 7.77
N LEU A 7 8.98 27.03 7.05
CA LEU A 7 9.62 27.75 5.97
C LEU A 7 10.56 28.80 6.58
N ASP A 8 11.79 28.41 6.95
CA ASP A 8 12.83 29.43 7.03
C ASP A 8 13.14 29.89 5.59
N SER A 9 13.08 31.18 5.33
CA SER A 9 13.15 31.77 3.99
C SER A 9 14.57 31.75 3.40
N SER A 10 15.41 30.79 3.78
CA SER A 10 16.84 30.74 3.46
C SER A 10 17.23 29.39 2.85
N PHE A 11 17.21 29.35 1.50
CA PHE A 11 17.96 28.55 0.50
C PHE A 11 18.27 27.03 0.71
N LEU A 12 18.37 26.49 1.93
CA LEU A 12 18.60 25.08 2.26
C LEU A 12 17.32 24.22 2.23
N LEU A 13 16.15 24.82 2.02
CA LEU A 13 14.84 24.16 2.13
C LEU A 13 14.28 23.58 0.83
N LEU A 14 14.85 23.90 -0.34
CA LEU A 14 14.24 23.50 -1.61
C LEU A 14 14.32 21.98 -1.87
N SER A 15 15.47 21.35 -1.60
CA SER A 15 15.67 19.92 -1.84
C SER A 15 14.87 19.06 -0.86
N VAL A 16 14.83 19.47 0.41
CA VAL A 16 14.09 18.78 1.47
C VAL A 16 12.57 18.87 1.23
N MET A 17 12.08 20.05 0.85
CA MET A 17 10.69 20.25 0.44
C MET A 17 10.33 19.40 -0.79
N GLN A 18 11.22 19.33 -1.78
CA GLN A 18 11.01 18.48 -2.96
C GLN A 18 10.91 16.99 -2.59
N THR A 19 11.69 16.52 -1.62
CA THR A 19 11.58 15.13 -1.12
C THR A 19 10.20 14.90 -0.50
N TYR A 20 9.72 15.81 0.34
CA TYR A 20 8.41 15.66 1.00
C TYR A 20 7.24 15.72 0.01
N GLU A 21 7.31 16.57 -1.01
CA GLU A 21 6.35 16.59 -2.10
C GLU A 21 6.33 15.27 -2.88
N LYS A 22 7.50 14.68 -3.14
CA LYS A 22 7.60 13.35 -3.77
C LYS A 22 6.99 12.26 -2.90
N VAL A 23 7.22 12.29 -1.59
CA VAL A 23 6.57 11.36 -0.64
C VAL A 23 5.05 11.53 -0.70
N ALA A 24 4.54 12.75 -0.61
CA ALA A 24 3.10 13.03 -0.71
C ALA A 24 2.52 12.54 -2.05
N SER A 25 3.26 12.73 -3.16
CA SER A 25 2.86 12.23 -4.47
C SER A 25 2.87 10.70 -4.55
N ALA A 26 3.84 10.04 -3.93
CA ALA A 26 3.96 8.58 -3.94
C ALA A 26 2.78 7.90 -3.23
N PHE A 27 2.28 8.51 -2.16
CA PHE A 27 1.17 7.97 -1.37
C PHE A 27 -0.19 8.62 -1.65
N LYS A 28 -0.30 9.45 -2.70
CA LYS A 28 -1.54 10.19 -3.03
C LYS A 28 -2.78 9.30 -3.23
N LEU A 29 -2.59 8.05 -3.64
CA LEU A 29 -3.67 7.09 -3.89
C LEU A 29 -3.96 6.18 -2.68
N GLU A 30 -3.23 6.34 -1.58
CA GLU A 30 -3.49 5.62 -0.33
C GLU A 30 -4.43 6.44 0.57
N GLU A 31 -5.70 6.06 0.63
CA GLU A 31 -6.73 6.81 1.35
C GLU A 31 -6.47 6.92 2.86
N ASP A 32 -5.80 5.92 3.44
CA ASP A 32 -5.45 5.86 4.85
C ASP A 32 -4.11 6.55 5.18
N VAL A 33 -3.39 7.08 4.18
CA VAL A 33 -2.10 7.77 4.36
C VAL A 33 -2.25 9.24 4.04
N ILE A 34 -2.11 10.07 5.07
CA ILE A 34 -2.05 11.53 4.92
C ILE A 34 -0.61 11.97 5.12
N VAL A 35 -0.07 12.71 4.15
CA VAL A 35 1.19 13.44 4.27
C VAL A 35 0.83 14.92 4.37
N ALA A 36 1.06 15.51 5.53
CA ALA A 36 0.72 16.91 5.81
C ALA A 36 1.97 17.72 6.14
N ASN A 37 1.91 19.02 5.84
CA ASN A 37 2.86 20.02 6.30
C ASN A 37 2.15 21.00 7.26
N LEU A 38 2.79 21.37 8.37
CA LEU A 38 2.33 22.43 9.27
C LEU A 38 3.45 23.44 9.57
N ASP A 39 3.12 24.72 9.36
CA ASP A 39 3.94 25.84 9.82
C ASP A 39 3.76 26.03 11.34
N ALA A 40 4.73 25.52 12.10
CA ALA A 40 4.72 25.59 13.56
C ALA A 40 4.96 27.00 14.12
N ASP A 41 5.54 27.93 13.34
CA ASP A 41 5.72 29.32 13.79
C ASP A 41 4.37 30.06 13.87
N GLN A 42 3.46 29.72 12.95
CA GLN A 42 2.08 30.22 12.93
C GLN A 42 1.16 29.44 13.89
N HIS A 43 1.52 28.20 14.24
CA HIS A 43 0.72 27.28 15.06
C HIS A 43 1.45 26.84 16.33
N LYS A 44 1.82 27.81 17.17
CA LYS A 44 2.65 27.60 18.36
C LYS A 44 2.01 26.68 19.41
N ASP A 45 0.69 26.72 19.54
CA ASP A 45 -0.08 25.85 20.44
C ASP A 45 0.04 24.38 20.03
N LEU A 46 -0.02 24.10 18.73
CA LEU A 46 0.21 22.75 18.19
C LEU A 46 1.67 22.33 18.31
N ALA A 47 2.61 23.25 18.07
CA ALA A 47 4.03 23.01 18.23
C ALA A 47 4.37 22.59 19.67
N GLU A 48 3.88 23.33 20.66
CA GLU A 48 4.06 23.01 22.08
C GLU A 48 3.39 21.69 22.46
N LYS A 49 2.12 21.50 22.03
CA LYS A 49 1.35 20.27 22.31
C LYS A 49 2.08 19.01 21.86
N TYR A 50 2.75 19.06 20.71
CA TYR A 50 3.47 17.92 20.16
C TYR A 50 4.98 17.98 20.46
N GLY A 51 5.46 18.90 21.29
CA GLY A 51 6.86 18.94 21.72
C GLY A 51 7.84 19.31 20.59
N VAL A 52 7.45 20.18 19.68
CA VAL A 52 8.32 20.66 18.60
C VAL A 52 9.26 21.73 19.15
N SER A 53 10.53 21.34 19.38
CA SER A 53 11.57 22.22 19.93
C SER A 53 12.56 22.74 18.89
N GLY A 54 12.48 22.26 17.64
CA GLY A 54 13.37 22.65 16.55
C GLY A 54 12.82 22.21 15.19
N PHE A 55 13.48 22.64 14.11
CA PHE A 55 12.98 22.41 12.75
C PHE A 55 14.06 21.81 11.84
N PRO A 56 13.65 20.97 10.86
CA PRO A 56 12.33 20.36 10.75
C PRO A 56 12.16 19.22 11.78
N THR A 57 10.94 19.08 12.31
CA THR A 57 10.56 17.97 13.20
C THR A 57 9.55 17.07 12.49
N LEU A 58 9.83 15.78 12.42
CA LEU A 58 9.00 14.83 11.70
C LEU A 58 8.25 13.97 12.70
N LYS A 59 6.94 13.82 12.51
CA LYS A 59 6.09 13.02 13.38
C LYS A 59 5.22 12.04 12.62
N PHE A 60 5.17 10.83 13.13
CA PHE A 60 4.26 9.80 12.66
C PHE A 60 3.04 9.73 13.58
N PHE A 61 1.85 9.57 12.99
CA PHE A 61 0.59 9.46 13.72
C PHE A 61 -0.10 8.19 13.28
N PRO A 62 0.17 7.04 13.94
CA PRO A 62 -0.50 5.81 13.61
C PRO A 62 -1.98 5.87 13.99
N LYS A 63 -2.78 5.03 13.35
CA LYS A 63 -4.21 4.93 13.63
C LYS A 63 -4.42 4.58 15.10
N GLY A 64 -5.13 5.43 15.82
CA GLY A 64 -5.39 5.26 17.26
C GLY A 64 -4.40 5.95 18.19
N ASN A 65 -3.24 6.42 17.69
CA ASN A 65 -2.32 7.23 18.46
C ASN A 65 -2.33 8.69 17.98
N LYS A 66 -3.07 9.53 18.71
CA LYS A 66 -3.13 10.98 18.44
C LYS A 66 -2.01 11.77 19.10
N ALA A 67 -1.22 11.16 20.00
CA ALA A 67 -0.07 11.83 20.61
C ALA A 67 1.08 11.99 19.59
N GLY A 68 1.12 11.10 18.60
CA GLY A 68 2.18 11.06 17.61
C GLY A 68 3.45 10.43 18.19
N GLU A 69 4.34 10.06 17.28
CA GLU A 69 5.63 9.45 17.55
C GLU A 69 6.68 10.23 16.76
N ASP A 70 7.87 10.37 17.32
CA ASP A 70 8.99 11.00 16.61
C ASP A 70 9.47 10.09 15.49
N TYR A 71 9.79 10.69 14.35
CA TYR A 71 10.42 9.98 13.24
C TYR A 71 11.93 10.19 13.28
N ASP A 72 12.65 9.11 13.59
CA ASP A 72 14.11 9.08 13.67
C ASP A 72 14.78 8.33 12.51
N GLY A 73 14.00 7.97 11.48
CA GLY A 73 14.50 7.30 10.28
C GLY A 73 15.30 8.20 9.35
N GLY A 74 15.85 7.60 8.29
CA GLY A 74 16.56 8.33 7.24
C GLY A 74 15.65 9.33 6.51
N ARG A 75 16.23 10.39 5.94
CA ARG A 75 15.46 11.51 5.34
C ARG A 75 15.47 11.50 3.82
N ASP A 76 15.91 10.41 3.22
CA ASP A 76 15.82 10.22 1.78
C ASP A 76 14.42 9.72 1.39
N LEU A 77 14.06 9.89 0.11
CA LEU A 77 12.74 9.50 -0.40
C LEU A 77 12.43 8.02 -0.12
N ASP A 78 13.41 7.15 -0.34
CA ASP A 78 13.24 5.71 -0.16
C ASP A 78 13.04 5.34 1.31
N ASP A 79 13.70 6.02 2.25
CA ASP A 79 13.52 5.80 3.69
C ASP A 79 12.09 6.10 4.12
N PHE A 80 11.54 7.23 3.67
CA PHE A 80 10.15 7.58 3.94
C PHE A 80 9.16 6.59 3.32
N VAL A 81 9.41 6.18 2.08
CA VAL A 81 8.56 5.21 1.39
C VAL A 81 8.55 3.87 2.12
N ASN A 82 9.72 3.39 2.53
CA ASN A 82 9.85 2.15 3.31
C ASN A 82 9.15 2.27 4.66
N PHE A 83 9.39 3.35 5.40
CA PHE A 83 8.75 3.60 6.69
C PHE A 83 7.22 3.62 6.59
N ILE A 84 6.66 4.32 5.59
CA ILE A 84 5.21 4.37 5.39
C ILE A 84 4.67 3.00 5.00
N ASN A 85 5.34 2.28 4.10
CA ASN A 85 4.92 0.92 3.72
C ASN A 85 4.86 -0.03 4.93
N GLU A 86 5.89 -0.01 5.78
CA GLU A 86 5.98 -0.86 6.96
C GLU A 86 4.92 -0.51 8.02
N ASN A 87 4.71 0.79 8.29
CA ASN A 87 3.85 1.24 9.38
C ASN A 87 2.38 1.45 8.96
N CYS A 88 2.10 1.55 7.66
CA CYS A 88 0.74 1.77 7.14
C CYS A 88 0.19 0.57 6.37
N GLY A 89 0.98 -0.50 6.16
CA GLY A 89 0.56 -1.67 5.39
C GLY A 89 0.35 -1.38 3.91
N THR A 90 1.09 -0.41 3.37
CA THR A 90 1.06 -0.04 1.95
C THR A 90 2.21 -0.71 1.20
N SER A 91 2.24 -0.58 -0.13
CA SER A 91 3.29 -1.20 -0.95
C SER A 91 3.55 -0.35 -2.19
N ARG A 92 4.09 0.84 -1.99
CA ARG A 92 4.43 1.84 -3.02
C ARG A 92 5.94 1.89 -3.25
N ASP A 93 6.37 2.18 -4.48
CA ASP A 93 7.73 2.63 -4.78
C ASP A 93 7.85 4.16 -4.71
N ALA A 94 9.07 4.68 -4.89
CA ALA A 94 9.35 6.13 -4.91
C ALA A 94 8.64 6.90 -6.05
N LYS A 95 8.07 6.21 -7.04
CA LYS A 95 7.29 6.79 -8.14
C LYS A 95 5.79 6.72 -7.86
N GLY A 96 5.38 6.19 -6.71
CA GLY A 96 3.99 5.98 -6.32
C GLY A 96 3.32 4.80 -7.00
N GLN A 97 4.08 3.90 -7.62
CA GLN A 97 3.54 2.69 -8.25
C GLN A 97 3.43 1.59 -7.20
N LEU A 98 2.37 0.78 -7.29
CA LEU A 98 2.28 -0.43 -6.46
C LEU A 98 3.40 -1.41 -6.81
N THR A 99 4.06 -1.94 -5.78
CA THR A 99 5.07 -2.99 -5.90
C THR A 99 4.41 -4.36 -6.09
N ASP A 100 5.22 -5.39 -6.32
CA ASP A 100 4.79 -6.79 -6.42
C ASP A 100 4.19 -7.34 -5.12
N LYS A 101 4.55 -6.76 -3.96
CA LYS A 101 3.99 -7.12 -2.65
C LYS A 101 2.56 -6.62 -2.43
N ALA A 102 2.11 -5.62 -3.21
CA ALA A 102 0.79 -5.04 -3.04
C ALA A 102 -0.31 -6.08 -3.28
N GLY A 103 -1.22 -6.22 -2.31
CA GLY A 103 -2.37 -7.13 -2.39
C GLY A 103 -2.09 -8.54 -1.89
N ILE A 104 -0.85 -8.89 -1.60
CA ILE A 104 -0.48 -10.23 -1.12
C ILE A 104 -0.84 -10.35 0.36
N ILE A 105 -1.68 -11.33 0.69
CA ILE A 105 -2.06 -11.65 2.07
C ILE A 105 -1.51 -13.03 2.37
N GLU A 106 -0.58 -13.12 3.31
CA GLU A 106 0.18 -14.35 3.61
C GLU A 106 -0.71 -15.56 3.92
N THR A 107 -1.79 -15.36 4.69
CA THR A 107 -2.73 -16.43 5.02
C THR A 107 -3.48 -16.94 3.78
N LEU A 108 -3.88 -16.04 2.88
CA LEU A 108 -4.51 -16.41 1.62
C LEU A 108 -3.53 -17.00 0.61
N ASP A 109 -2.28 -16.52 0.55
CA ASP A 109 -1.24 -17.06 -0.32
C ASP A 109 -0.94 -18.53 0.03
N THR A 110 -0.85 -18.84 1.32
CA THR A 110 -0.74 -20.23 1.79
C THR A 110 -1.91 -21.09 1.32
N LEU A 111 -3.15 -20.59 1.43
CA LEU A 111 -4.33 -21.29 0.96
C LEU A 111 -4.34 -21.43 -0.57
N VAL A 112 -3.83 -20.44 -1.32
CA VAL A 112 -3.71 -20.54 -2.78
C VAL A 112 -2.72 -21.63 -3.18
N LYS A 113 -1.58 -21.74 -2.50
CA LYS A 113 -0.59 -22.82 -2.74
C LYS A 113 -1.21 -24.21 -2.56
N GLU A 114 -2.06 -24.38 -1.55
CA GLU A 114 -2.84 -25.60 -1.37
C GLU A 114 -3.90 -25.75 -2.48
N PHE A 115 -4.60 -24.67 -2.83
CA PHE A 115 -5.63 -24.67 -3.87
C PHE A 115 -5.07 -25.09 -5.24
N VAL A 116 -3.90 -24.59 -5.65
CA VAL A 116 -3.35 -24.88 -6.99
C VAL A 116 -2.81 -26.31 -7.10
N THR A 117 -2.38 -26.90 -5.99
CA THR A 117 -1.86 -28.29 -5.93
C THR A 117 -2.96 -29.33 -5.66
N ALA A 118 -4.10 -28.91 -5.12
CA ALA A 118 -5.24 -29.76 -4.80
C ALA A 118 -5.90 -30.41 -6.04
N SER A 119 -6.50 -31.57 -5.82
CA SER A 119 -7.40 -32.21 -6.80
C SER A 119 -8.67 -31.37 -7.05
N SER A 120 -9.44 -31.72 -8.07
CA SER A 120 -10.68 -31.00 -8.44
C SER A 120 -11.70 -30.97 -7.28
N GLU A 121 -11.80 -32.07 -6.54
CA GLU A 121 -12.70 -32.25 -5.40
C GLU A 121 -12.22 -31.43 -4.19
N GLU A 122 -10.92 -31.46 -3.89
CA GLU A 122 -10.32 -30.77 -2.75
C GLU A 122 -10.28 -29.25 -2.93
N LYS A 123 -10.17 -28.76 -4.17
CA LYS A 123 -10.20 -27.31 -4.47
C LYS A 123 -11.44 -26.61 -3.92
N LYS A 124 -12.60 -27.30 -3.88
CA LYS A 124 -13.83 -26.74 -3.30
C LYS A 124 -13.73 -26.58 -1.78
N THR A 125 -13.11 -27.54 -1.11
CA THR A 125 -12.85 -27.46 0.34
C THR A 125 -11.88 -26.34 0.66
N VAL A 126 -10.78 -26.23 -0.10
CA VAL A 126 -9.82 -25.12 0.06
C VAL A 126 -10.49 -23.78 -0.19
N TYR A 127 -11.34 -23.68 -1.21
CA TYR A 127 -12.11 -22.47 -1.51
C TYR A 127 -12.98 -22.03 -0.34
N GLY A 128 -13.70 -22.95 0.32
CA GLY A 128 -14.50 -22.63 1.51
C GLY A 128 -13.67 -22.03 2.66
N ARG A 129 -12.47 -22.56 2.91
CA ARG A 129 -11.56 -21.95 3.91
C ARG A 129 -11.04 -20.58 3.48
N MET A 130 -10.84 -20.34 2.18
CA MET A 130 -10.51 -19.01 1.69
C MET A 130 -11.65 -18.03 1.96
N GLU A 131 -12.92 -18.46 1.81
CA GLU A 131 -14.08 -17.62 2.13
C GLU A 131 -14.09 -17.25 3.62
N GLU A 132 -13.94 -18.23 4.51
CA GLU A 132 -13.85 -18.02 5.96
C GLU A 132 -12.71 -17.07 6.35
N GLU A 133 -11.55 -17.18 5.70
CA GLU A 133 -10.42 -16.29 5.96
C GLU A 133 -10.69 -14.86 5.47
N VAL A 134 -11.33 -14.71 4.31
CA VAL A 134 -11.70 -13.39 3.77
C VAL A 134 -12.73 -12.67 4.65
N GLU A 135 -13.65 -13.40 5.31
CA GLU A 135 -14.63 -12.82 6.23
C GLU A 135 -13.99 -12.16 7.47
N LYS A 136 -12.81 -12.62 7.89
CA LYS A 136 -12.06 -12.04 9.02
C LYS A 136 -11.38 -10.73 8.65
N LEU A 137 -11.16 -10.49 7.36
CA LEU A 137 -10.43 -9.32 6.87
C LEU A 137 -11.29 -8.04 6.94
N LYS A 138 -10.62 -6.90 7.12
CA LYS A 138 -11.24 -5.58 7.16
C LYS A 138 -10.47 -4.59 6.29
N GLY A 139 -11.08 -3.45 5.95
CA GLY A 139 -10.46 -2.41 5.14
C GLY A 139 -9.94 -2.92 3.79
N SER A 140 -8.75 -2.46 3.39
CA SER A 140 -8.10 -2.84 2.13
C SER A 140 -7.87 -4.35 2.00
N ALA A 141 -7.55 -5.05 3.09
CA ALA A 141 -7.35 -6.50 3.07
C ALA A 141 -8.64 -7.25 2.64
N ALA A 142 -9.82 -6.80 3.08
CA ALA A 142 -11.09 -7.39 2.67
C ALA A 142 -11.36 -7.18 1.16
N ARG A 143 -10.95 -6.02 0.61
CA ARG A 143 -11.02 -5.77 -0.84
C ARG A 143 -10.11 -6.72 -1.60
N TYR A 144 -8.90 -6.99 -1.11
CA TYR A 144 -7.96 -7.93 -1.73
C TYR A 144 -8.48 -9.36 -1.66
N GLY A 145 -9.02 -9.78 -0.52
CA GLY A 145 -9.67 -11.08 -0.34
C GLY A 145 -10.75 -11.37 -1.38
N LYS A 146 -11.57 -10.38 -1.75
CA LYS A 146 -12.56 -10.52 -2.83
C LYS A 146 -11.92 -10.83 -4.20
N ILE A 147 -10.72 -10.33 -4.45
CA ILE A 147 -9.97 -10.61 -5.69
C ILE A 147 -9.48 -12.06 -5.67
N TYR A 148 -8.94 -12.54 -4.53
CA TYR A 148 -8.58 -13.94 -4.32
C TYR A 148 -9.76 -14.87 -4.60
N LEU A 149 -10.92 -14.63 -3.96
CA LEU A 149 -12.12 -15.47 -4.17
C LEU A 149 -12.58 -15.48 -5.62
N LYS A 150 -12.52 -14.32 -6.30
CA LYS A 150 -12.88 -14.24 -7.72
C LYS A 150 -11.90 -15.00 -8.61
N ALA A 151 -10.61 -14.96 -8.30
CA ALA A 151 -9.58 -15.71 -9.00
C ALA A 151 -9.77 -17.21 -8.81
N SER A 152 -9.88 -17.69 -7.56
CA SER A 152 -10.11 -19.11 -7.25
C SER A 152 -11.37 -19.64 -7.92
N LYS A 153 -12.48 -18.90 -7.86
CA LYS A 153 -13.73 -19.25 -8.55
C LYS A 153 -13.53 -19.34 -10.07
N SER A 154 -12.81 -18.39 -10.66
CA SER A 154 -12.52 -18.42 -12.10
C SER A 154 -11.63 -19.62 -12.48
N CYS A 155 -10.68 -20.02 -11.62
CA CYS A 155 -9.87 -21.22 -11.83
C CYS A 155 -10.71 -22.50 -11.73
N LEU A 156 -11.72 -22.56 -10.85
CA LEU A 156 -12.67 -23.68 -10.79
C LEU A 156 -13.53 -23.78 -12.06
N GLU A 157 -14.00 -22.65 -12.59
CA GLU A 157 -14.92 -22.59 -13.73
C GLU A 157 -14.21 -22.71 -15.09
N LYS A 158 -13.01 -22.14 -15.22
CA LYS A 158 -12.31 -21.96 -16.50
C LYS A 158 -11.01 -22.76 -16.62
N GLY A 159 -10.58 -23.43 -15.55
CA GLY A 159 -9.37 -24.24 -15.52
C GLY A 159 -8.11 -23.48 -15.08
N ALA A 160 -7.01 -24.23 -14.97
CA ALA A 160 -5.74 -23.77 -14.41
C ALA A 160 -5.09 -22.63 -15.19
N ASP A 161 -5.29 -22.57 -16.51
CA ASP A 161 -4.68 -21.55 -17.38
C ASP A 161 -5.30 -20.15 -17.19
N TYR A 162 -6.41 -20.03 -16.46
CA TYR A 162 -7.09 -18.75 -16.26
C TYR A 162 -6.15 -17.67 -15.70
N ALA A 163 -5.37 -18.00 -14.66
CA ALA A 163 -4.50 -17.05 -13.99
C ALA A 163 -3.45 -16.50 -14.96
N ASN A 164 -2.73 -17.40 -15.65
CA ASN A 164 -1.71 -17.04 -16.64
C ASN A 164 -2.27 -16.19 -17.78
N ASN A 165 -3.43 -16.56 -18.33
CA ASN A 165 -4.07 -15.81 -19.41
C ASN A 165 -4.49 -14.39 -18.97
N GLU A 166 -5.04 -14.27 -17.76
CA GLU A 166 -5.45 -12.98 -17.22
C GLU A 166 -4.25 -12.10 -16.86
N ILE A 167 -3.15 -12.66 -16.34
CA ILE A 167 -1.88 -11.95 -16.12
C ILE A 167 -1.37 -11.35 -17.43
N GLN A 168 -1.27 -12.16 -18.49
CA GLN A 168 -0.83 -11.68 -19.80
C GLN A 168 -1.73 -10.57 -20.34
N ARG A 169 -3.04 -10.67 -20.13
CA ARG A 169 -3.99 -9.61 -20.52
C ARG A 169 -3.71 -8.32 -19.73
N LEU A 170 -3.53 -8.41 -18.41
CA LEU A 170 -3.25 -7.26 -17.54
C LEU A 170 -1.92 -6.60 -17.91
N GLU A 171 -0.88 -7.37 -18.22
CA GLU A 171 0.41 -6.83 -18.67
C GLU A 171 0.29 -6.05 -19.99
N ARG A 172 -0.48 -6.56 -20.96
CA ARG A 172 -0.77 -5.82 -22.20
C ARG A 172 -1.54 -4.53 -21.93
N MET A 173 -2.40 -4.52 -20.93
CA MET A 173 -3.16 -3.33 -20.52
C MET A 173 -2.29 -2.31 -19.79
N LEU A 174 -1.36 -2.76 -18.95
CA LEU A 174 -0.40 -1.90 -18.24
C LEU A 174 0.59 -1.19 -19.18
N LYS A 175 0.85 -1.74 -20.37
CA LYS A 175 1.66 -1.09 -21.41
C LYS A 175 0.95 0.06 -22.13
N LYS A 176 -0.37 0.20 -21.96
CA LYS A 176 -1.15 1.29 -22.56
C LYS A 176 -1.14 2.52 -21.67
N THR A 177 -1.38 3.68 -22.25
CA THR A 177 -1.65 4.90 -21.47
C THR A 177 -2.96 4.75 -20.71
N ILE A 178 -2.88 4.66 -19.39
CA ILE A 178 -4.02 4.52 -18.47
C ILE A 178 -3.81 5.43 -17.26
N SER A 179 -4.88 5.78 -16.55
CA SER A 179 -4.81 6.53 -15.30
C SER A 179 -4.08 5.74 -14.21
N ALA A 180 -3.41 6.42 -13.28
CA ALA A 180 -2.71 5.79 -12.16
C ALA A 180 -3.60 4.85 -11.33
N ALA A 181 -4.82 5.27 -10.98
CA ALA A 181 -5.78 4.41 -10.27
C ALA A 181 -6.12 3.12 -11.03
N LYS A 182 -6.16 3.19 -12.37
CA LYS A 182 -6.40 2.01 -13.21
C LYS A 182 -5.17 1.10 -13.29
N ALA A 183 -3.98 1.68 -13.30
CA ALA A 183 -2.74 0.94 -13.19
C ALA A 183 -2.68 0.21 -11.84
N ASP A 184 -3.06 0.85 -10.73
CA ASP A 184 -3.15 0.23 -9.41
C ASP A 184 -4.11 -0.97 -9.40
N ASP A 185 -5.33 -0.81 -9.93
CA ASP A 185 -6.29 -1.91 -10.05
C ASP A 185 -5.72 -3.11 -10.83
N PHE A 186 -5.00 -2.84 -11.92
CA PHE A 186 -4.42 -3.88 -12.77
C PHE A 186 -3.21 -4.54 -12.12
N THR A 187 -2.31 -3.76 -11.50
CA THR A 187 -1.15 -4.26 -10.77
C THR A 187 -1.59 -5.11 -9.58
N LEU A 188 -2.51 -4.61 -8.77
CA LEU A 188 -3.07 -5.34 -7.63
C LEU A 188 -3.66 -6.69 -8.05
N LYS A 189 -4.48 -6.68 -9.11
CA LYS A 189 -5.06 -7.92 -9.64
C LYS A 189 -3.99 -8.87 -10.19
N LYS A 190 -2.98 -8.34 -10.88
CA LYS A 190 -1.88 -9.11 -11.45
C LYS A 190 -1.05 -9.79 -10.36
N ASN A 191 -0.70 -9.05 -9.30
CA ASN A 191 0.06 -9.57 -8.17
C ASN A 191 -0.70 -10.72 -7.49
N ILE A 192 -1.99 -10.52 -7.17
CA ILE A 192 -2.82 -11.58 -6.58
C ILE A 192 -2.94 -12.79 -7.53
N LEU A 193 -3.13 -12.58 -8.83
CA LEU A 193 -3.19 -13.70 -9.78
C LEU A 193 -1.85 -14.44 -9.90
N SER A 194 -0.72 -13.78 -9.71
CA SER A 194 0.59 -14.42 -9.79
C SER A 194 0.81 -15.48 -8.70
N THR A 195 0.05 -15.44 -7.59
CA THR A 195 0.09 -16.51 -6.58
C THR A 195 -0.57 -17.80 -7.06
N PHE A 196 -1.39 -17.74 -8.12
CA PHE A 196 -2.08 -18.91 -8.70
C PHE A 196 -1.32 -19.54 -9.88
N ALA A 197 -0.26 -18.87 -10.36
CA ALA A 197 0.42 -19.18 -11.61
C ALA A 197 1.64 -20.09 -11.41
#